data_AF-A0A931CXC0-F1
#
_entry.id   AF-A0A931CXC0-F1
#
_cell.length_a   1.000
_cell.length_b   1.000
_cell.length_c   1.000
_cell.angle_alpha   90.00
_cell.angle_beta   90.00
_cell.angle_gamma   90.00
#
_symmetry.space_group_name_H-M   'P 1'
#
loop_
_entity.id
_entity.type
_entity.pdbx_description
1 polymer ?
#
loop_
_entity_poly.entity_id
_entity_poly.type
_entity_poly.pdbx_seq_one_letter_code
_entity_poly.pdbx_strand_id
1 'polypeptide(L)' 'MRTLAAGLKHVVAYTKGVLGEDAYDKYVAYHRTVHDDAAPMTVKEFWRDKTDREGSNPQGRCC' A
#
# COMPACT_ATOMS: atom_id res chain seq x y z
N MET A 1 -15.98 30.15 -0.61
CA MET A 1 -15.52 29.01 -1.45
C MET A 1 -14.22 28.39 -0.92
N ARG A 2 -14.18 27.86 0.32
CA ARG A 2 -12.95 27.26 0.90
C ARG A 2 -13.13 25.86 1.52
N THR A 3 -14.36 25.37 1.62
CA THR A 3 -14.70 24.07 2.25
C THR A 3 -14.78 22.90 1.27
N LEU A 4 -15.06 23.16 -0.02
CA LEU A 4 -15.12 22.10 -1.05
C LEU A 4 -13.75 21.47 -1.33
N ALA A 5 -12.67 22.25 -1.25
CA ALA A 5 -11.32 21.76 -1.50
C ALA A 5 -10.81 20.82 -0.39
N ALA A 6 -11.30 20.95 0.85
CA ALA A 6 -10.92 20.06 1.94
C ALA A 6 -11.61 18.69 1.83
N GLY A 7 -12.88 18.68 1.43
CA GLY A 7 -13.65 17.45 1.20
C GLY A 7 -13.10 16.61 0.05
N LEU A 8 -12.74 17.24 -1.07
CA LEU A 8 -12.14 16.54 -2.21
C LEU A 8 -10.78 15.89 -1.87
N LYS A 9 -9.96 16.53 -1.04
CA LYS A 9 -8.69 15.95 -0.56
C LYS A 9 -8.92 14.70 0.29
N HIS A 10 -9.97 14.69 1.12
CA HIS A 10 -10.33 13.52 1.91
C HIS A 10 -10.87 12.40 1.02
N VAL A 11 -11.68 12.72 0.01
CA VAL A 11 -12.17 11.72 -0.95
C VAL A 11 -11.01 11.13 -1.75
N VAL A 12 -10.05 11.94 -2.23
CA VAL A 12 -8.85 11.44 -2.93
C VAL A 12 -7.96 10.59 -2.02
N ALA A 13 -7.76 11.00 -0.77
CA ALA A 13 -7.02 10.20 0.21
C ALA A 13 -7.74 8.88 0.53
N TYR A 14 -9.07 8.93 0.63
CA TYR A 14 -9.91 7.77 0.87
C TYR A 14 -9.91 6.82 -0.33
N THR A 15 -10.05 7.33 -1.56
CA THR A 15 -9.97 6.50 -2.78
C THR A 15 -8.57 5.93 -2.95
N LYS A 16 -7.50 6.65 -2.61
CA LYS A 16 -6.14 6.10 -2.58
C LYS A 16 -5.99 4.99 -1.52
N GLY A 17 -6.65 5.13 -0.37
CA GLY A 17 -6.73 4.12 0.67
C GLY A 17 -7.55 2.89 0.30
N VAL A 18 -8.57 3.05 -0.53
CA VAL A 18 -9.51 1.98 -0.96
C VAL A 18 -9.05 1.28 -2.25
N LEU A 19 -8.41 1.98 -3.19
CA LEU A 19 -7.87 1.38 -4.43
C LEU A 19 -6.51 0.68 -4.24
N GLY A 20 -5.92 0.73 -3.05
CA GLY A 20 -4.65 0.07 -2.77
C GLY A 20 -3.42 0.81 -3.32
N GLU A 21 -3.59 2.08 -3.73
CA GLU A 21 -2.49 2.97 -4.11
C GLU A 21 -1.63 3.34 -2.89
N ASP A 22 -2.18 3.29 -1.68
CA ASP A 22 -1.48 3.60 -0.42
C ASP A 22 -0.79 2.39 0.25
N ALA A 23 -0.84 1.21 -0.39
CA ALA A 23 -0.28 -0.02 0.18
C ALA A 23 1.22 0.10 0.46
N TYR A 24 1.95 0.80 -0.41
CA TYR A 24 3.37 1.08 -0.24
C TYR A 24 3.65 2.05 0.92
N ASP A 25 2.86 3.12 1.04
CA ASP A 25 3.02 4.11 2.10
C ASP A 25 2.78 3.49 3.48
N LYS A 26 1.75 2.63 3.60
CA LYS A 26 1.49 1.82 4.79
C LYS A 26 2.66 0.86 5.10
N TYR A 27 3.21 0.20 4.08
CA TYR A 27 4.38 -0.65 4.23
C TYR A 27 5.59 0.13 4.76
N VAL A 28 5.90 1.30 4.20
CA VAL A 28 7.03 2.13 4.65
C VAL A 28 6.82 2.65 6.07
N ALA A 29 5.59 3.07 6.42
CA ALA A 29 5.27 3.50 7.77
C ALA A 29 5.49 2.37 8.78
N TYR A 30 4.98 1.17 8.49
CA TYR A 30 5.19 -0.02 9.32
C TYR A 30 6.68 -0.42 9.38
N HIS A 31 7.37 -0.42 8.24
CA HIS A 31 8.79 -0.75 8.16
C HIS A 31 9.64 0.18 9.02
N ARG A 32 9.34 1.48 9.02
CA ARG A 32 10.03 2.45 9.89
C ARG A 32 9.75 2.19 11.37
N THR A 33 8.54 1.74 11.74
CA THR A 33 8.23 1.42 13.14
C THR A 33 8.85 0.12 13.63
N VAL A 34 9.13 -0.83 12.73
CA VAL A 34 9.62 -2.17 13.07
C VAL A 34 11.12 -2.32 12.83
N HIS A 35 11.66 -1.60 11.86
CA HIS A 35 13.05 -1.65 11.43
C HIS A 35 13.58 -0.22 11.29
N ASP A 36 14.03 0.37 12.40
CA ASP A 36 14.55 1.74 12.45
C ASP A 36 15.78 1.95 11.53
N ASP A 37 16.60 0.92 11.29
CA ASP A 37 17.89 1.03 10.58
C ASP A 37 17.94 0.36 9.20
N ALA A 38 16.85 -0.26 8.73
CA ALA A 38 16.84 -0.90 7.42
C ALA A 38 16.15 -0.02 6.37
N ALA A 39 16.74 0.06 5.18
CA ALA A 39 16.10 0.71 4.06
C ALA A 39 14.86 -0.11 3.62
N PRO A 40 13.67 0.51 3.50
CA PRO A 40 12.50 -0.19 2.97
C PRO A 40 12.75 -0.61 1.52
N MET A 41 12.09 -1.70 1.09
CA MET A 41 12.09 -2.11 -0.31
C MET A 41 11.59 -0.98 -1.22
N THR A 42 12.07 -0.92 -2.45
CA THR A 42 11.56 0.05 -3.42
C THR A 42 10.11 -0.26 -3.83
N VAL A 43 9.39 0.74 -4.34
CA VAL A 43 8.00 0.57 -4.83
C VAL A 43 7.87 -0.60 -5.81
N LYS A 44 8.83 -0.73 -6.73
CA LYS A 44 8.83 -1.81 -7.74
C LYS A 44 9.00 -3.18 -7.10
N GLU A 45 9.90 -3.30 -6.13
CA GLU A 45 10.13 -4.55 -5.40
C GLU A 45 8.92 -4.93 -4.56
N PHE A 46 8.29 -3.96 -3.90
CA PHE A 46 7.06 -4.16 -3.15
C PHE A 46 5.93 -4.72 -4.03
N TRP A 47 5.68 -4.12 -5.20
CA TRP A 47 4.64 -4.61 -6.10
C TRP A 47 4.98 -5.98 -6.68
N ARG A 48 6.24 -6.23 -7.01
CA ARG A 48 6.69 -7.55 -7.47
C ARG A 48 6.47 -8.61 -6.39
N ASP A 49 6.91 -8.37 -5.16
CA ASP A 49 6.75 -9.29 -4.02
C ASP A 49 5.28 -9.51 -3.67
N LYS A 50 4.44 -8.47 -3.74
CA LYS A 50 2.99 -8.58 -3.55
C LYS A 50 2.35 -9.47 -4.62
N THR A 51 2.62 -9.21 -5.89
CA THR A 51 2.10 -10.03 -7.00
C THR A 51 2.66 -11.45 -6.98
N ASP A 52 3.92 -11.63 -6.56
CA ASP A 52 4.53 -12.95 -6.39
C ASP A 52 3.85 -13.73 -5.27
N ARG A 53 3.54 -13.11 -4.13
CA ARG A 53 2.74 -13.73 -3.07
C ARG A 53 1.32 -14.06 -3.53
N GLU A 54 0.69 -13.19 -4.31
CA GLU A 54 -0.65 -13.44 -4.87
C GLU A 54 -0.63 -14.56 -5.92
N GLY A 55 0.45 -14.70 -6.69
CA GLY A 55 0.61 -15.74 -7.71
C GLY A 55 1.16 -17.08 -7.19
N SER A 56 1.98 -17.05 -6.14
CA SER A 56 2.69 -18.19 -5.55
C SER A 56 1.92 -18.81 -4.38
N ASN A 57 0.74 -18.28 -4.04
CA ASN A 57 -0.15 -18.86 -3.04
C ASN A 57 -1.33 -19.58 -3.71
N PRO A 58 -1.14 -20.82 -4.24
CA PRO A 58 -2.20 -21.63 -4.84
C PRO A 58 -3.20 -22.19 -3.82
N GLN A 59 -3.27 -21.64 -2.61
CA GLN A 59 -4.16 -22.11 -1.54
C GLN A 59 -5.65 -21.74 -1.78
N GLY A 60 -5.95 -21.07 -2.89
CA GLY A 60 -7.30 -21.03 -3.49
C GLY A 60 -7.51 -22.01 -4.65
N ARG A 61 -6.54 -22.87 -4.97
CA ARG A 61 -6.54 -23.82 -6.10
C ARG A 61 -5.89 -25.17 -5.76
N CYS A 62 -6.08 -25.66 -4.54
CA CYS A 62 -5.99 -27.09 -4.25
C CYS A 62 -7.09 -27.43 -3.25
N CYS A 63 -8.28 -27.68 -3.83
CA CYS A 63 -9.37 -28.56 -3.42
C CYS A 63 -10.62 -28.16 -4.21
#